data_AF-L8PK67-F1
#
_entry.id   AF-L8PK67-F1
#
_cell.length_a   1.000
_cell.length_b   1.000
_cell.length_c   1.000
_cell.angle_alpha   90.00
_cell.angle_beta   90.00
_cell.angle_gamma   90.00
#
_symmetry.space_group_name_H-M   'P 1'
#
loop_
_entity.id
_entity.type
_entity.pdbx_description
1 polymer ?
#
loop_
_entity_poly.entity_id
_entity_poly.type
_entity_poly.pdbx_seq_one_letter_code
_entity_poly.pdbx_strand_id
1 'polypeptide(L)' 'MARSRRNLRQVLSEGGVDQPVRHTRPDGRTVGVRRILADLIEEYSRHVGQADMIRESVDGRVGEDPPAGFPAP' A
#
# COMPACT_ATOMS: atom_id res chain seq x y z
N MET A 1 2.22 -12.76 -5.38
CA MET A 1 2.37 -11.42 -6.00
C MET A 1 2.08 -11.38 -7.51
N ALA A 2 2.57 -12.33 -8.33
CA ALA A 2 2.37 -12.29 -9.80
C ALA A 2 0.90 -12.19 -10.26
N ARG A 3 -0.02 -12.93 -9.62
CA ARG A 3 -1.47 -12.87 -9.91
C ARG A 3 -2.07 -11.49 -9.66
N SER A 4 -1.81 -10.89 -8.50
CA SER A 4 -2.29 -9.53 -8.16
C SER A 4 -1.81 -8.50 -9.18
N ARG A 5 -0.50 -8.52 -9.52
CA ARG A 5 0.07 -7.60 -10.53
C ARG A 5 -0.53 -7.80 -11.93
N ARG A 6 -0.93 -9.01 -12.30
CA ARG A 6 -1.60 -9.29 -13.58
C ARG A 6 -3.00 -8.68 -13.58
N ASN A 7 -3.77 -8.91 -12.52
CA ASN A 7 -5.12 -8.38 -12.37
C ASN A 7 -5.13 -6.84 -12.36
N LEU A 8 -4.19 -6.22 -11.64
CA LEU A 8 -4.07 -4.76 -11.61
C LEU A 8 -3.78 -4.20 -12.99
N ARG A 9 -2.84 -4.79 -13.74
CA ARG A 9 -2.53 -4.37 -15.12
C ARG A 9 -3.75 -4.46 -16.03
N GLN A 10 -4.49 -5.57 -15.96
CA GLN A 10 -5.71 -5.77 -16.74
C GLN A 10 -6.75 -4.68 -16.43
N VAL A 11 -7.06 -4.48 -15.15
CA VAL A 11 -8.01 -3.46 -14.68
C VAL A 11 -7.59 -2.08 -15.20
N LEU A 12 -6.33 -1.70 -15.01
CA LEU A 12 -5.82 -0.41 -15.48
C LEU A 12 -5.91 -0.24 -17.01
N SER A 13 -5.73 -1.32 -17.78
CA SER A 13 -5.88 -1.27 -19.25
C SER A 13 -7.33 -1.19 -19.74
N GLU A 14 -8.29 -1.68 -18.96
CA GLU A 14 -9.71 -1.72 -19.36
C GLU A 14 -10.42 -0.39 -19.11
N GLY A 15 -10.18 0.25 -17.96
CA GLY A 15 -10.93 1.45 -17.54
C GLY A 15 -10.16 2.40 -16.62
N GLY A 16 -8.85 2.18 -16.46
CA GLY A 16 -8.01 3.01 -15.61
C GLY A 16 -8.38 2.94 -14.12
N VAL A 17 -8.00 3.96 -13.36
CA VAL A 17 -8.19 4.02 -11.90
C VAL A 17 -9.57 4.54 -11.49
N ASP A 18 -10.28 5.23 -12.37
CA ASP A 18 -11.57 5.85 -12.03
C ASP A 18 -12.76 4.90 -12.26
N GLN A 19 -12.54 3.74 -12.88
CA GLN A 19 -13.59 2.73 -13.03
C GLN A 19 -14.04 2.17 -11.67
N PRO A 20 -15.32 1.81 -11.53
CA PRO A 20 -15.83 1.11 -10.36
C PRO A 20 -15.25 -0.30 -10.26
N VAL A 21 -15.00 -0.75 -9.02
CA VAL A 21 -14.62 -2.15 -8.79
C VAL A 21 -15.82 -3.08 -8.95
N ARG A 22 -15.59 -4.36 -9.26
CA ARG A 22 -16.67 -5.35 -9.42
C ARG A 22 -17.38 -5.71 -8.10
N HIS A 23 -16.87 -5.24 -6.97
CA HIS A 23 -17.42 -5.49 -5.64
C HIS A 23 -18.30 -4.33 -5.18
N THR A 24 -19.58 -4.62 -4.94
CA THR A 24 -20.54 -3.68 -4.37
C THR A 24 -20.64 -3.93 -2.86
N ARG A 25 -20.62 -2.85 -2.08
CA ARG A 25 -20.81 -2.92 -0.63
C ARG A 25 -22.26 -3.29 -0.29
N PRO A 26 -22.54 -3.78 0.93
CA PRO A 26 -23.91 -4.11 1.35
C PRO A 26 -24.92 -2.97 1.24
N ASP A 27 -24.45 -1.72 1.25
CA ASP A 27 -25.26 -0.51 1.09
C ASP A 27 -25.50 -0.11 -0.37
N GLY A 28 -25.13 -0.96 -1.34
CA GLY A 28 -25.31 -0.72 -2.77
C GLY A 28 -24.25 0.19 -3.41
N ARG A 29 -23.30 0.73 -2.63
CA ARG A 29 -22.25 1.61 -3.18
C ARG A 29 -21.08 0.81 -3.73
N THR A 30 -20.56 1.26 -4.86
CA THR A 30 -19.34 0.73 -5.46
C THR A 30 -18.29 1.82 -5.51
N VAL A 31 -17.10 1.51 -4.98
CA VAL A 31 -15.95 2.44 -5.00
C VAL A 31 -15.14 2.28 -6.27
N GLY A 32 -14.38 3.31 -6.64
CA GLY A 32 -13.43 3.23 -7.75
C GLY A 32 -12.18 2.42 -7.40
N VAL A 33 -11.47 1.93 -8.42
CA VAL A 33 -10.16 1.27 -8.29
C VAL A 33 -9.16 2.17 -7.55
N ARG A 34 -9.19 3.48 -7.80
CA ARG A 34 -8.39 4.50 -7.10
C ARG A 34 -8.54 4.41 -5.59
N ARG A 35 -9.77 4.26 -5.08
CA ARG A 35 -10.02 4.17 -3.64
C ARG A 35 -9.40 2.90 -3.06
N ILE A 36 -9.56 1.77 -3.74
CA ILE A 36 -8.95 0.50 -3.31
C ILE A 36 -7.42 0.59 -3.29
N LEU A 37 -6.81 1.22 -4.30
CA LEU A 37 -5.36 1.42 -4.32
C LEU A 37 -4.88 2.31 -3.16
N ALA A 38 -5.61 3.38 -2.85
CA ALA A 38 -5.32 4.21 -1.68
C ALA A 38 -5.45 3.42 -0.37
N ASP A 39 -6.52 2.63 -0.22
CA ASP A 39 -6.74 1.77 0.96
C ASP A 39 -5.60 0.76 1.13
N LEU A 40 -5.10 0.15 0.03
CA LEU A 40 -3.97 -0.77 0.06
C LEU A 40 -2.67 -0.08 0.49
N ILE A 41 -2.42 1.15 0.03
CA ILE A 41 -1.25 1.93 0.44
C ILE A 41 -1.34 2.27 1.92
N GLU A 42 -2.51 2.73 2.39
CA GLU A 42 -2.73 3.07 3.79
C GLU A 42 -2.53 1.85 4.71
N GLU A 43 -3.13 0.71 4.36
CA GLU A 43 -2.99 -0.52 5.14
C GLU A 43 -1.53 -0.98 5.17
N TYR A 44 -0.84 -0.94 4.02
CA TYR A 44 0.56 -1.32 3.94
C TYR A 44 1.43 -0.42 4.82
N SER A 45 1.22 0.90 4.77
CA SER A 45 1.92 1.86 5.63
C SER A 45 1.66 1.61 7.11
N ARG A 46 0.43 1.24 7.50
CA ARG A 46 0.09 0.92 8.89
C ARG A 46 0.86 -0.32 9.38
N HIS A 47 0.97 -1.35 8.54
CA HIS A 47 1.76 -2.55 8.85
C HIS A 47 3.26 -2.27 8.91
N VAL A 48 3.79 -1.49 7.97
CA VAL A 48 5.21 -1.10 7.99
C VAL A 48 5.52 -0.28 9.24
N GLY A 49 4.65 0.66 9.62
CA GLY A 49 4.80 1.40 10.87
C GLY A 49 4.77 0.50 12.12
N GLN A 50 3.89 -0.50 12.16
CA GLN A 50 3.88 -1.49 13.24
C GLN A 50 5.19 -2.30 13.30
N ALA A 51 5.69 -2.73 12.15
CA ALA A 51 6.97 -3.45 12.08
C ALA A 51 8.15 -2.55 12.51
N ASP A 52 8.09 -1.25 12.19
CA ASP A 52 9.11 -0.29 12.59
C ASP A 52 9.15 -0.10 14.11
N MET A 53 7.99 -0.03 14.78
CA MET A 53 7.93 0.01 16.25
C MET A 53 8.58 -1.23 16.91
N ILE A 54 8.40 -2.41 16.30
CA ILE A 54 9.05 -3.64 16.77
C ILE A 54 10.56 -3.56 16.54
N ARG A 55 11.00 -3.13 15.35
CA ARG A 55 12.41 -2.96 15.00
C ARG A 55 13.10 -1.99 15.96
N GLU A 56 12.49 -0.83 16.22
CA GLU A 56 12.97 0.18 17.17
C GLU A 56 13.14 -0.42 18.58
N SER A 57 12.23 -1.26 19.05
CA SER A 57 12.37 -1.92 20.36
C SER A 57 13.59 -2.86 20.45
N VAL A 58 14.10 -3.34 19.31
CA VAL A 58 15.24 -4.26 19.24
C VAL A 58 16.57 -3.50 19.14
N ASP A 59 16.64 -2.45 18.33
CA ASP A 59 17.90 -1.77 18.01
C ASP A 59 17.97 -0.27 18.41
N GLY A 60 16.87 0.28 18.93
CA GLY A 60 16.77 1.67 19.38
C GLY A 60 16.75 2.72 18.27
N ARG A 61 16.69 2.33 16.98
CA ARG A 61 16.67 3.28 15.86
C ARG A 61 15.23 3.59 15.46
N VAL A 62 14.90 4.87 15.30
CA VAL A 62 13.59 5.34 14.82
C VAL A 62 13.64 5.52 13.30
N GLY A 63 12.63 5.04 12.58
CA GLY A 63 12.52 5.21 11.13
C GLY A 63 13.68 4.60 10.32
N GLU A 64 13.90 5.13 9.12
CA GLU A 64 14.98 4.74 8.20
C GLU A 64 16.18 5.70 8.31
N ASP A 65 16.52 6.14 9.52
CA ASP A 65 17.69 7.00 9.70
C ASP A 65 18.95 6.22 9.26
N PRO A 66 19.73 6.76 8.30
CA PRO A 66 20.95 6.11 7.89
C PRO A 66 21.89 5.96 9.08
N PRO A 67 22.64 4.85 9.18
CA PRO A 67 23.62 4.70 10.24
C PRO A 67 24.63 5.85 10.21
N ALA A 68 25.18 6.20 11.38
CA ALA A 68 26.20 7.24 11.48
C ALA A 68 27.36 6.95 10.50
N GLY A 69 27.65 7.92 9.62
CA GLY A 69 28.66 7.78 8.57
C GLY A 69 28.14 7.25 7.23
N PHE A 70 26.83 7.06 7.05
CA PHE A 70 26.26 6.77 5.74
C PHE A 70 26.55 7.91 4.77
N PRO A 71 27.18 7.65 3.60
CA PRO A 71 27.49 8.70 2.65
C PRO A 71 26.19 9.25 2.05
N ALA A 72 26.02 10.58 2.15
CA ALA A 72 24.97 11.26 1.40
C ALA A 72 25.25 11.11 -0.11
N PRO A 73 24.20 11.02 -0.96
CA PRO A 73 24.37 10.92 -2.41
C PRO A 73 25.12 12.12 -3.01
#